data_AF-A0AAC9JEA9-F1
#
_entry.id   AF-A0AAC9JEA9-F1
#
_cell.length_a   1.000
_cell.length_b   1.000
_cell.length_c   1.000
_cell.angle_alpha   90.00
_cell.angle_beta   90.00
_cell.angle_gamma   90.00
#
_symmetry.space_group_name_H-M   'P 1'
#
loop_
_entity.id
_entity.type
_entity.pdbx_description
1 polymer ?
#
loop_
_entity_poly.entity_id
_entity_poly.type
_entity_poly.pdbx_seq_one_letter_code
_entity_poly.pdbx_strand_id
1 'polypeptide(L)'
;MKRLLTGALLTLSFASHAELVSTDWKTEGDALATLDTETGIEWLDLSETDELSIDTVISMTSAGGEFEGWRLPTQSEVTALLQTLFPAGISTGKQTSTAKYGESVSAFYELFGYTATDTPRAYGLYQRDDTGAVRMAGASGSDTVFANYSHSVYSTTLSHTYYGVWLVSDGGDTLSSINDPSLNIMNANSPYNVPLAGSGALALLALGAGVRKKSR
;
A
#
# COMPACT_ATOMS: atom_id res chain seq x y z
N MET A 1 -8.70 28.67 8.57
CA MET A 1 -7.62 28.56 9.57
C MET A 1 -6.91 27.23 9.33
N LYS A 2 -5.70 27.25 8.79
CA LYS A 2 -4.93 26.03 8.49
C LYS A 2 -4.37 25.48 9.81
N ARG A 3 -4.85 24.31 10.23
CA ARG A 3 -4.32 23.61 11.41
C ARG A 3 -3.13 22.78 10.94
N LEU A 4 -1.93 23.15 11.38
CA LEU A 4 -0.75 22.30 11.29
C LEU A 4 -0.92 21.20 12.33
N LEU A 5 -1.15 19.97 11.88
CA LEU A 5 -1.03 18.77 12.71
C LEU A 5 0.36 18.19 12.44
N THR A 6 1.25 18.33 13.41
CA THR A 6 2.53 17.63 13.42
C THR A 6 2.24 16.15 13.69
N GLY A 7 2.17 15.34 12.63
CA GLY A 7 2.01 13.89 12.72
C GLY A 7 3.34 13.26 13.14
N ALA A 8 3.37 12.65 14.32
CA ALA A 8 4.49 11.80 14.71
C ALA A 8 4.38 10.48 13.95
N LEU A 9 5.49 10.01 13.35
CA LEU A 9 5.59 8.67 12.77
C LEU A 9 5.21 7.64 13.85
N LEU A 10 4.04 7.03 13.72
CA LEU A 10 3.52 6.10 14.72
C LEU A 10 4.11 4.72 14.46
N THR A 11 5.21 4.39 15.13
CA THR A 11 5.80 3.06 15.08
C THR A 11 5.04 2.13 16.02
N LEU A 12 4.12 1.34 15.47
CA LEU A 12 3.43 0.28 16.19
C LEU A 12 4.38 -0.91 16.39
N SER A 13 5.13 -0.90 17.50
CA SER A 13 6.03 -2.00 17.86
C SER A 13 5.25 -3.22 18.37
N PHE A 14 4.73 -4.04 17.46
CA PHE A 14 4.29 -5.39 17.79
C PHE A 14 5.47 -6.34 17.64
N ALA A 15 5.66 -7.22 18.61
CA ALA A 15 6.83 -8.09 18.72
C ALA A 15 7.04 -8.94 17.44
N SER A 16 8.07 -8.61 16.67
CA SER A 16 8.77 -9.43 15.68
C SER A 16 7.88 -10.29 14.76
N HIS A 17 7.36 -9.70 13.69
CA HIS A 17 7.27 -10.24 12.31
C HIS A 17 6.31 -9.35 11.51
N ALA A 18 6.83 -8.76 10.43
CA ALA A 18 6.19 -7.79 9.51
C ALA A 18 5.81 -6.44 10.15
N GLU A 19 6.62 -5.40 9.89
CA GLU A 19 6.35 -4.02 10.32
C GLU A 19 5.58 -3.33 9.19
N LEU A 20 4.26 -3.25 9.32
CA LEU A 20 3.45 -2.34 8.50
C LEU A 20 3.60 -0.93 9.07
N VAL A 21 4.03 0.01 8.23
CA VAL A 21 4.36 1.37 8.64
C VAL A 21 3.56 2.35 7.78
N SER A 22 2.79 3.22 8.42
CA SER A 22 2.14 4.33 7.73
C SER A 22 3.18 5.27 7.12
N THR A 23 2.95 5.70 5.89
CA THR A 23 3.88 6.45 5.05
C THR A 23 3.15 7.49 4.20
N ASP A 24 3.89 8.44 3.63
CA ASP A 24 3.30 9.59 2.93
C ASP A 24 3.21 9.36 1.42
N TRP A 25 2.06 9.64 0.82
CA TRP A 25 1.88 9.51 -0.63
C TRP A 25 2.11 10.82 -1.37
N LYS A 26 1.28 11.85 -1.12
CA LYS A 26 1.25 13.09 -1.93
C LYS A 26 2.02 14.21 -1.23
N THR A 27 1.91 14.31 0.10
CA THR A 27 2.49 15.38 0.90
C THR A 27 2.97 14.88 2.25
N GLU A 28 3.99 15.54 2.81
CA GLU A 28 4.54 15.19 4.11
C GLU A 28 3.46 15.22 5.21
N GLY A 29 3.32 14.11 5.93
CA GLY A 29 2.36 13.91 7.01
C GLY A 29 0.93 13.59 6.56
N ASP A 30 0.69 13.22 5.31
CA ASP A 30 -0.64 12.80 4.86
C ASP A 30 -1.01 11.37 5.25
N ALA A 31 -0.03 10.50 5.53
CA ALA A 31 -0.24 9.12 5.95
C ALA A 31 -1.15 8.30 5.01
N LEU A 32 -1.20 8.65 3.71
CA LEU A 32 -2.13 8.04 2.74
C LEU A 32 -1.62 6.73 2.11
N ALA A 33 -0.54 6.16 2.62
CA ALA A 33 -0.06 4.85 2.22
C ALA A 33 0.48 4.06 3.42
N THR A 34 0.61 2.75 3.27
CA THR A 34 1.24 1.86 4.25
C THR A 34 2.31 1.00 3.58
N LEU A 35 3.54 1.09 4.06
CA LEU A 35 4.66 0.25 3.66
C LEU A 35 4.60 -1.09 4.40
N ASP A 36 4.66 -2.18 3.65
CA ASP A 36 5.04 -3.50 4.16
C ASP A 36 6.55 -3.68 4.04
N THR A 37 7.26 -3.57 5.17
CA THR A 37 8.72 -3.66 5.22
C THR A 37 9.28 -5.04 4.89
N GLU A 38 8.46 -6.10 4.96
CA GLU A 38 8.90 -7.46 4.61
C GLU A 38 8.95 -7.65 3.10
N THR A 39 7.96 -7.11 2.38
CA THR A 39 7.84 -7.24 0.93
C THR A 39 8.38 -6.03 0.17
N GLY A 40 8.52 -4.88 0.82
CA GLY A 40 8.81 -3.60 0.18
C GLY A 40 7.65 -3.05 -0.65
N ILE A 41 6.44 -3.60 -0.49
CA ILE A 41 5.24 -3.17 -1.20
C ILE A 41 4.55 -2.07 -0.40
N GLU A 42 4.08 -1.04 -1.09
CA GLU A 42 3.30 0.04 -0.49
C GLU A 42 1.83 -0.12 -0.87
N TRP A 43 0.95 0.05 0.10
CA TRP A 43 -0.50 -0.13 -0.03
C TRP A 43 -1.17 1.23 0.09
N LEU A 44 -2.04 1.56 -0.87
CA LEU A 44 -2.78 2.81 -0.85
C LEU A 44 -3.87 2.77 0.23
N ASP A 45 -4.10 3.88 0.91
CA ASP A 45 -5.24 4.05 1.81
C ASP A 45 -6.57 3.87 1.04
N LEU A 46 -7.51 3.10 1.59
CA LEU A 46 -8.75 2.78 0.90
C LEU A 46 -9.68 3.99 0.73
N SER A 47 -9.53 5.03 1.55
CA SER A 47 -10.29 6.27 1.40
C SER A 47 -9.93 7.03 0.13
N GLU A 48 -8.77 6.77 -0.48
CA GLU A 48 -8.39 7.37 -1.76
C GLU A 48 -9.09 6.70 -2.96
N THR A 49 -9.69 5.53 -2.77
CA THR A 49 -10.37 4.77 -3.84
C THR A 49 -11.82 4.45 -3.52
N ASP A 50 -12.36 4.97 -2.43
CA ASP A 50 -13.75 4.74 -2.06
C ASP A 50 -14.71 5.28 -3.13
N GLU A 51 -15.88 4.67 -3.23
CA GLU A 51 -16.89 5.00 -4.26
C GLU A 51 -16.43 4.80 -5.72
N LEU A 52 -15.21 4.34 -5.98
CA LEU A 52 -14.74 3.99 -7.32
C LEU A 52 -14.93 2.50 -7.60
N SER A 53 -15.12 2.17 -8.89
CA SER A 53 -15.13 0.79 -9.35
C SER A 53 -13.72 0.34 -9.72
N ILE A 54 -13.46 -0.97 -9.72
CA ILE A 54 -12.16 -1.52 -10.17
C ILE A 54 -11.84 -1.05 -11.60
N ASP A 55 -12.83 -1.07 -12.51
CA ASP A 55 -12.63 -0.62 -13.89
C ASP A 55 -12.24 0.87 -13.96
N THR A 56 -12.84 1.71 -13.11
CA THR A 56 -12.49 3.13 -12.99
C THR A 56 -11.08 3.31 -12.45
N VAL A 57 -10.75 2.63 -11.34
CA VAL A 57 -9.43 2.74 -10.70
C VAL A 57 -8.33 2.28 -11.65
N ILE A 58 -8.50 1.15 -12.34
CA ILE A 58 -7.54 0.68 -13.36
C ILE A 58 -7.35 1.72 -14.47
N SER A 59 -8.42 2.40 -14.92
CA SER A 59 -8.27 3.45 -15.94
C SER A 59 -7.42 4.63 -15.45
N MET A 60 -7.46 4.90 -14.14
CA MET A 60 -6.71 5.97 -13.47
C MET A 60 -5.26 5.59 -13.15
N THR A 61 -4.84 4.34 -13.34
CA THR A 61 -3.42 3.93 -13.23
C THR A 61 -2.63 4.12 -14.52
N SER A 62 -3.31 4.51 -15.61
CA SER A 62 -2.64 4.86 -16.87
C SER A 62 -1.81 6.14 -16.74
N ALA A 63 -0.86 6.34 -17.65
CA ALA A 63 0.02 7.51 -17.64
C ALA A 63 -0.75 8.84 -17.57
N GLY A 64 -0.36 9.70 -16.62
CA GLY A 64 -1.02 10.97 -16.29
C GLY A 64 -2.29 10.85 -15.44
N GLY A 65 -2.68 9.63 -15.04
CA GLY A 65 -3.80 9.38 -14.15
C GLY A 65 -3.45 9.58 -12.68
N GLU A 66 -4.47 9.71 -11.81
CA GLU A 66 -4.26 9.96 -10.38
C GLU A 66 -3.52 8.83 -9.66
N PHE A 67 -3.69 7.60 -10.13
CA PHE A 67 -3.02 6.42 -9.57
C PHE A 67 -1.94 5.89 -10.52
N GLU A 68 -1.34 6.73 -11.36
CA GLU A 68 -0.20 6.33 -12.18
C GLU A 68 0.89 5.67 -11.31
N GLY A 69 1.43 4.54 -11.78
CA GLY A 69 2.42 3.73 -11.07
C GLY A 69 1.84 2.66 -10.14
N TRP A 70 0.62 2.88 -9.62
CA TRP A 70 -0.09 1.89 -8.84
C TRP A 70 -0.66 0.76 -9.70
N ARG A 71 -0.85 -0.42 -9.09
CA ARG A 71 -1.48 -1.59 -9.71
C ARG A 71 -2.44 -2.29 -8.76
N LEU A 72 -3.31 -3.12 -9.30
CA LEU A 72 -4.06 -4.06 -8.47
C LEU A 72 -3.10 -5.06 -7.80
N PRO A 73 -3.35 -5.43 -6.54
CA PRO A 73 -2.60 -6.51 -5.90
C PRO A 73 -3.05 -7.88 -6.43
N THR A 74 -2.12 -8.83 -6.37
CA THR A 74 -2.39 -10.26 -6.54
C THR A 74 -3.14 -10.82 -5.33
N GLN A 75 -3.77 -11.99 -5.49
CA GLN A 75 -4.39 -12.70 -4.36
C GLN A 75 -3.37 -13.04 -3.27
N SER A 76 -2.14 -13.40 -3.65
CA SER A 76 -1.08 -13.72 -2.70
C SER A 76 -0.69 -12.52 -1.85
N GLU A 77 -0.56 -11.34 -2.45
CA GLU A 77 -0.23 -10.10 -1.74
C GLU A 77 -1.32 -9.73 -0.72
N VAL A 78 -2.59 -9.78 -1.12
CA VAL A 78 -3.71 -9.52 -0.18
C VAL A 78 -3.74 -10.54 0.96
N THR A 79 -3.43 -11.81 0.66
CA THR A 79 -3.40 -12.87 1.69
C THR A 79 -2.26 -12.65 2.67
N ALA A 80 -1.07 -12.31 2.18
CA ALA A 80 0.10 -12.03 3.02
C ALA A 80 -0.15 -10.81 3.92
N LEU A 81 -0.68 -9.72 3.36
CA LEU A 81 -1.06 -8.53 4.11
C LEU A 81 -1.99 -8.86 5.28
N LEU A 82 -3.06 -9.62 5.04
CA LEU A 82 -3.99 -9.99 6.09
C LEU A 82 -3.36 -10.94 7.13
N GLN A 83 -2.45 -11.83 6.73
CA GLN A 83 -1.73 -12.69 7.68
C GLN A 83 -0.82 -11.88 8.60
N THR A 84 -0.17 -10.84 8.07
CA THR A 84 0.60 -9.86 8.83
C THR A 84 -0.27 -9.11 9.84
N LEU A 85 -1.40 -8.55 9.42
CA LEU A 85 -2.28 -7.76 10.29
C LEU A 85 -3.00 -8.61 11.35
N PHE A 86 -3.32 -9.86 11.02
CA PHE A 86 -4.14 -10.74 11.86
C PHE A 86 -3.38 -12.02 12.25
N PRO A 87 -2.34 -11.91 13.11
CA PRO A 87 -1.47 -13.04 13.47
C PRO A 87 -2.20 -14.13 14.27
N ALA A 88 -3.37 -13.83 14.85
CA ALA A 88 -4.27 -14.81 15.44
C ALA A 88 -4.82 -15.83 14.42
N GLY A 89 -4.52 -15.65 13.13
CA GLY A 89 -4.92 -16.52 12.05
C GLY A 89 -6.27 -16.11 11.47
N ILE A 90 -6.30 -16.01 10.15
CA ILE A 90 -7.50 -15.73 9.36
C ILE A 90 -7.69 -16.83 8.30
N SER A 91 -8.95 -17.14 8.00
CA SER A 91 -9.35 -18.09 6.97
C SER A 91 -10.11 -17.35 5.88
N THR A 92 -10.33 -17.98 4.72
CA THR A 92 -11.22 -17.37 3.72
C THR A 92 -12.64 -17.23 4.29
N GLY A 93 -13.24 -16.06 4.11
CA GLY A 93 -14.61 -15.75 4.54
C GLY A 93 -14.69 -14.57 5.51
N LYS A 94 -15.78 -14.52 6.27
CA LYS A 94 -16.03 -13.55 7.33
C LYS A 94 -15.76 -14.20 8.69
N GLN A 95 -15.01 -13.53 9.55
CA GLN A 95 -14.74 -13.95 10.92
C GLN A 95 -14.95 -12.79 11.89
N THR A 96 -15.52 -13.08 13.06
CA THR A 96 -15.83 -12.09 14.10
C THR A 96 -15.35 -12.62 15.44
N SER A 97 -14.46 -11.89 16.11
CA SER A 97 -13.97 -12.25 17.44
C SER A 97 -13.16 -11.11 18.07
N THR A 98 -13.77 -10.39 19.01
CA THR A 98 -13.09 -9.29 19.74
C THR A 98 -11.78 -9.73 20.37
N ALA A 99 -11.75 -10.90 21.03
CA ALA A 99 -10.55 -11.43 21.68
C ALA A 99 -9.41 -11.79 20.71
N LYS A 100 -9.69 -11.93 19.42
CA LYS A 100 -8.69 -12.30 18.40
C LYS A 100 -8.30 -11.14 17.50
N TYR A 101 -9.26 -10.28 17.18
CA TYR A 101 -9.13 -9.31 16.09
C TYR A 101 -9.34 -7.87 16.55
N GLY A 102 -9.73 -7.60 17.80
CA GLY A 102 -10.08 -6.25 18.25
C GLY A 102 -8.97 -5.21 18.04
N GLU A 103 -7.77 -5.54 18.50
CA GLU A 103 -6.59 -4.68 18.34
C GLU A 103 -6.17 -4.58 16.87
N SER A 104 -6.08 -5.73 16.16
CA SER A 104 -5.73 -5.77 14.74
C SER A 104 -6.70 -5.00 13.84
N VAL A 105 -8.01 -5.05 14.11
CA VAL A 105 -9.02 -4.28 13.35
C VAL A 105 -8.83 -2.79 13.59
N SER A 106 -8.46 -2.39 14.80
CA SER A 106 -8.19 -0.98 15.10
C SER A 106 -6.93 -0.50 14.36
N ALA A 107 -5.84 -1.29 14.40
CA ALA A 107 -4.64 -1.02 13.60
C ALA A 107 -4.91 -1.01 12.09
N PHE A 108 -5.81 -1.88 11.61
CA PHE A 108 -6.22 -1.91 10.21
C PHE A 108 -6.80 -0.57 9.75
N TYR A 109 -7.67 0.04 10.56
CA TYR A 109 -8.24 1.34 10.20
C TYR A 109 -7.23 2.48 10.23
N GLU A 110 -6.27 2.45 11.15
CA GLU A 110 -5.21 3.48 11.22
C GLU A 110 -4.24 3.39 10.03
N LEU A 111 -4.06 2.21 9.45
CA LEU A 111 -3.13 1.98 8.33
C LEU A 111 -3.78 2.11 6.95
N PHE A 112 -5.06 1.77 6.81
CA PHE A 112 -5.74 1.68 5.51
C PHE A 112 -6.96 2.58 5.38
N GLY A 113 -7.20 3.42 6.39
CA GLY A 113 -8.29 4.38 6.42
C GLY A 113 -9.67 3.76 6.46
N TYR A 114 -10.68 4.63 6.43
CA TYR A 114 -12.09 4.24 6.49
C TYR A 114 -12.75 4.48 5.13
N THR A 115 -13.44 3.47 4.63
CA THR A 115 -14.39 3.58 3.52
C THR A 115 -15.80 3.97 3.99
N ALA A 116 -16.09 3.82 5.30
CA ALA A 116 -17.32 4.31 5.92
C ALA A 116 -17.15 4.43 7.45
N THR A 117 -17.85 5.38 8.07
CA THR A 117 -17.70 5.71 9.51
C THR A 117 -18.96 5.48 10.35
N ASP A 118 -20.14 5.33 9.73
CA ASP A 118 -21.42 5.09 10.42
C ASP A 118 -21.41 3.74 11.17
N THR A 119 -20.96 2.70 10.48
CA THR A 119 -20.37 1.50 11.05
C THR A 119 -18.98 1.47 10.46
N PRO A 120 -17.91 1.57 11.27
CA PRO A 120 -16.54 1.53 10.78
C PRO A 120 -16.33 0.41 9.75
N ARG A 121 -15.85 0.77 8.56
CA ARG A 121 -15.52 -0.16 7.48
C ARG A 121 -14.26 0.30 6.77
N ALA A 122 -13.43 -0.66 6.44
CA ALA A 122 -12.33 -0.51 5.50
C ALA A 122 -12.40 -1.72 4.57
N TYR A 123 -13.19 -1.60 3.51
CA TYR A 123 -13.38 -2.69 2.55
C TYR A 123 -12.66 -2.36 1.25
N GLY A 124 -11.68 -3.17 0.88
CA GLY A 124 -11.05 -3.10 -0.43
C GLY A 124 -11.49 -4.25 -1.32
N LEU A 125 -12.02 -3.91 -2.49
CA LEU A 125 -12.23 -4.86 -3.58
C LEU A 125 -10.92 -5.10 -4.32
N TYR A 126 -10.69 -6.32 -4.76
CA TYR A 126 -9.61 -6.66 -5.67
C TYR A 126 -10.06 -7.76 -6.62
N GLN A 127 -9.46 -7.76 -7.81
CA GLN A 127 -9.65 -8.84 -8.78
C GLN A 127 -8.52 -9.84 -8.61
N ARG A 128 -8.88 -11.11 -8.39
CA ARG A 128 -7.88 -12.18 -8.31
C ARG A 128 -7.20 -12.39 -9.65
N ASP A 129 -5.88 -12.42 -9.63
CA ASP A 129 -5.01 -12.68 -10.79
C ASP A 129 -5.12 -14.13 -11.31
N ASP A 130 -5.51 -15.07 -10.45
CA ASP A 130 -5.61 -16.50 -10.80
C ASP A 130 -6.92 -16.90 -11.51
N THR A 131 -8.02 -16.22 -11.19
CA THR A 131 -9.39 -16.61 -11.59
C THR A 131 -10.17 -15.47 -12.23
N GLY A 132 -9.68 -14.23 -12.14
CA GLY A 132 -10.41 -13.02 -12.53
C GLY A 132 -11.62 -12.69 -11.63
N ALA A 133 -11.84 -13.46 -10.56
CA ALA A 133 -12.98 -13.26 -9.68
C ALA A 133 -12.75 -12.06 -8.75
N VAL A 134 -13.79 -11.24 -8.56
CA VAL A 134 -13.73 -10.11 -7.62
C VAL A 134 -14.00 -10.60 -6.19
N ARG A 135 -13.17 -10.15 -5.26
CA ARG A 135 -13.24 -10.46 -3.83
C ARG A 135 -13.11 -9.21 -3.01
N MET A 136 -13.53 -9.31 -1.75
CA MET A 136 -13.33 -8.27 -0.76
C MET A 136 -12.37 -8.76 0.34
N ALA A 137 -11.46 -7.89 0.74
CA ALA A 137 -10.62 -8.03 1.92
C ALA A 137 -10.73 -6.75 2.74
N GLY A 138 -10.85 -6.87 4.06
CA GLY A 138 -11.06 -5.70 4.90
C GLY A 138 -11.58 -6.00 6.30
N ALA A 139 -11.94 -4.94 7.02
CA ALA A 139 -12.46 -5.01 8.38
C ALA A 139 -13.77 -4.22 8.54
N SER A 140 -14.59 -4.62 9.51
CA SER A 140 -15.80 -3.89 9.91
C SER A 140 -16.05 -3.90 11.41
N GLY A 141 -16.68 -2.84 11.91
CA GLY A 141 -16.96 -2.70 13.33
C GLY A 141 -15.67 -2.75 14.13
N SER A 142 -15.70 -3.38 15.30
CA SER A 142 -14.54 -3.46 16.20
C SER A 142 -13.73 -4.74 16.09
N ASP A 143 -14.23 -5.79 15.42
CA ASP A 143 -13.65 -7.13 15.56
C ASP A 143 -13.94 -8.11 14.42
N THR A 144 -14.51 -7.61 13.32
CA THR A 144 -14.86 -8.42 12.16
C THR A 144 -13.85 -8.18 11.05
N VAL A 145 -13.36 -9.28 10.49
CA VAL A 145 -12.42 -9.29 9.39
C VAL A 145 -12.94 -10.17 8.26
N PHE A 146 -12.63 -9.76 7.04
CA PHE A 146 -12.99 -10.43 5.79
C PHE A 146 -11.73 -10.72 5.00
N ALA A 147 -11.54 -11.98 4.63
CA ALA A 147 -10.44 -12.41 3.77
C ALA A 147 -10.98 -13.17 2.58
N ASN A 148 -10.60 -12.76 1.37
CA ASN A 148 -11.01 -13.43 0.14
C ASN A 148 -12.55 -13.65 0.11
N TYR A 149 -13.30 -12.66 0.60
CA TYR A 149 -14.74 -12.75 0.78
C TYR A 149 -15.45 -12.60 -0.56
N SER A 150 -16.38 -13.50 -0.85
CA SER A 150 -17.14 -13.53 -2.10
C SER A 150 -18.58 -13.08 -1.83
N HIS A 151 -19.12 -12.27 -2.73
CA HIS A 151 -20.53 -11.89 -2.73
C HIS A 151 -21.03 -11.75 -4.17
N SER A 152 -22.31 -12.03 -4.41
CA SER A 152 -22.90 -12.05 -5.76
C SER A 152 -22.90 -10.69 -6.47
N VAL A 153 -22.81 -9.60 -5.70
CA VAL A 153 -22.79 -8.22 -6.22
C VAL A 153 -21.39 -7.75 -6.63
N TYR A 154 -20.34 -8.48 -6.22
CA TYR A 154 -18.97 -8.07 -6.50
C TYR A 154 -18.68 -8.29 -7.99
N SER A 155 -18.30 -7.20 -8.64
CA SER A 155 -17.96 -7.12 -10.06
C SER A 155 -16.95 -5.99 -10.24
N THR A 156 -16.25 -5.97 -11.37
CA THR A 156 -15.27 -4.91 -11.66
C THR A 156 -15.92 -3.53 -11.84
N THR A 157 -17.21 -3.51 -12.17
CA THR A 157 -18.03 -2.31 -12.36
C THR A 157 -18.74 -1.84 -11.08
N LEU A 158 -18.65 -2.58 -9.97
CA LEU A 158 -19.30 -2.17 -8.72
C LEU A 158 -18.63 -0.91 -8.18
N SER A 159 -19.41 0.16 -8.02
CA SER A 159 -19.06 1.36 -7.27
C SER A 159 -20.09 1.52 -6.14
N HIS A 160 -19.62 1.74 -4.91
CA HIS A 160 -20.48 1.84 -3.74
C HIS A 160 -19.75 2.51 -2.57
N THR A 161 -20.46 3.36 -1.82
CA THR A 161 -19.98 4.16 -0.65
C THR A 161 -19.40 3.38 0.53
N TYR A 162 -19.29 2.05 0.45
CA TYR A 162 -18.73 1.22 1.51
C TYR A 162 -17.46 0.50 1.06
N TYR A 163 -17.03 0.68 -0.18
CA TYR A 163 -15.96 -0.09 -0.78
C TYR A 163 -15.01 0.86 -1.50
N GLY A 164 -13.73 0.68 -1.24
CA GLY A 164 -12.65 1.12 -2.12
C GLY A 164 -12.10 -0.05 -2.93
N VAL A 165 -10.99 0.20 -3.61
CA VAL A 165 -10.26 -0.78 -4.41
C VAL A 165 -8.83 -0.86 -3.89
N TRP A 166 -8.36 -2.07 -3.61
CA TRP A 166 -6.96 -2.22 -3.22
C TRP A 166 -6.04 -1.85 -4.38
N LEU A 167 -5.06 -1.00 -4.07
CA LEU A 167 -3.95 -0.67 -4.93
C LEU A 167 -2.64 -0.87 -4.18
N VAL A 168 -1.63 -1.31 -4.91
CA VAL A 168 -0.26 -1.44 -4.44
C VAL A 168 0.71 -0.76 -5.38
N SER A 169 1.80 -0.22 -4.83
CA SER A 169 2.95 0.29 -5.56
C SER A 169 4.14 -0.64 -5.33
N ASP A 170 4.92 -0.85 -6.39
CA ASP A 170 6.19 -1.57 -6.30
C ASP A 170 7.35 -0.69 -5.81
N GLY A 171 7.08 0.59 -5.54
CA GLY A 171 8.01 1.60 -5.06
C GLY A 171 8.22 2.73 -6.05
N GLY A 172 8.46 3.93 -5.52
CA GLY A 172 8.69 5.15 -6.31
C GLY A 172 7.44 5.97 -6.62
N ASP A 173 6.27 5.55 -6.10
CA ASP A 173 5.00 6.27 -6.29
C ASP A 173 4.55 7.03 -5.04
N THR A 174 5.08 6.68 -3.86
CA THR A 174 4.86 7.41 -2.61
C THR A 174 5.93 8.48 -2.43
N LEU A 175 5.58 9.60 -1.78
CA LEU A 175 6.55 10.63 -1.41
C LEU A 175 7.70 10.03 -0.59
N SER A 176 7.39 9.10 0.29
CA SER A 176 8.39 8.41 1.11
C SER A 176 9.36 7.55 0.29
N SER A 177 8.88 6.73 -0.63
CA SER A 177 9.76 5.91 -1.51
C SER A 177 10.52 6.73 -2.56
N ILE A 178 9.96 7.85 -3.02
CA ILE A 178 10.67 8.80 -3.89
C ILE A 178 11.87 9.42 -3.15
N ASN A 179 11.70 9.76 -1.87
CA ASN A 179 12.75 10.36 -1.05
C ASN A 179 13.74 9.33 -0.49
N ASP A 180 13.28 8.12 -0.19
CA ASP A 180 14.09 6.99 0.26
C ASP A 180 13.73 5.70 -0.48
N PRO A 181 14.34 5.47 -1.66
CA PRO A 181 14.14 4.25 -2.43
C PRO A 181 14.52 2.94 -1.71
N SER A 182 15.26 3.02 -0.60
CA SER A 182 15.66 1.82 0.14
C SER A 182 14.48 1.13 0.83
N LEU A 183 13.36 1.84 1.01
CA LEU A 183 12.12 1.30 1.56
C LEU A 183 11.56 0.12 0.74
N ASN A 184 11.78 0.12 -0.57
CA ASN A 184 11.27 -0.93 -1.46
C ASN A 184 12.36 -1.94 -1.88
N ILE A 185 13.53 -1.98 -1.21
CA ILE A 185 14.65 -2.86 -1.61
C ILE A 185 14.29 -4.35 -1.57
N MET A 186 13.33 -4.73 -0.72
CA MET A 186 12.82 -6.09 -0.60
C MET A 186 11.88 -6.47 -1.76
N ASN A 187 11.36 -5.49 -2.49
CA ASN A 187 10.50 -5.74 -3.63
C ASN A 187 11.32 -6.00 -4.89
N ALA A 188 11.23 -7.22 -5.40
CA ALA A 188 11.90 -7.63 -6.65
C ALA A 188 11.42 -6.83 -7.88
N ASN A 189 10.20 -6.30 -7.84
CA ASN A 189 9.60 -5.51 -8.91
C ASN A 189 9.88 -4.01 -8.76
N SER A 190 10.56 -3.59 -7.68
CA SER A 190 10.84 -2.16 -7.47
C SER A 190 11.66 -1.59 -8.63
N PRO A 191 11.33 -0.39 -9.14
CA PRO A 191 12.10 0.26 -10.19
C PRO A 191 13.56 0.55 -9.77
N TYR A 192 13.84 0.52 -8.47
CA TYR A 192 15.17 0.72 -7.90
C TYR A 192 15.96 -0.59 -7.73
N ASN A 193 15.30 -1.75 -7.88
CA ASN A 193 15.93 -3.07 -7.82
C ASN A 193 16.54 -3.44 -9.19
N VAL A 194 17.41 -2.56 -9.69
CA VAL A 194 18.20 -2.87 -10.88
C VAL A 194 19.31 -3.84 -10.48
N PRO A 195 19.47 -5.00 -11.15
CA PRO A 195 20.63 -5.84 -10.93
C PRO A 195 21.89 -5.00 -11.16
N LEU A 196 22.84 -5.03 -10.22
CA LEU A 196 24.15 -4.38 -10.34
C LEU A 196 24.99 -4.91 -11.54
N ALA A 197 24.42 -5.77 -12.39
CA ALA A 197 24.98 -6.21 -13.65
C ALA A 197 24.61 -5.24 -14.79
N GLY A 198 25.15 -4.02 -14.78
CA GLY A 198 25.05 -3.16 -15.98
C GLY A 198 25.32 -1.67 -15.83
N SER A 199 25.40 -1.12 -14.62
CA SER A 199 25.64 0.31 -14.42
C SER A 199 27.14 0.65 -14.35
N GLY A 200 27.83 0.44 -15.47
CA GLY A 200 29.06 1.16 -15.80
C GLY A 200 28.84 2.67 -16.08
N ALA A 201 27.92 3.32 -15.36
CA ALA A 201 27.42 4.67 -15.69
C ALA A 201 27.38 5.65 -14.51
N LEU A 202 28.04 5.38 -13.38
CA LEU A 202 28.09 6.31 -12.23
C LEU A 202 29.50 6.54 -11.65
N ALA A 203 30.52 6.63 -12.51
CA ALA A 203 31.87 7.04 -12.09
C ALA A 203 32.57 7.96 -13.10
N LEU A 204 31.98 9.09 -13.49
CA LEU A 204 32.66 10.10 -14.33
C LEU A 204 32.33 11.56 -13.97
N LEU A 205 32.23 11.91 -12.68
CA LEU A 205 32.13 13.32 -12.25
C LEU A 205 33.12 13.76 -11.16
N ALA A 206 34.24 13.05 -10.99
CA ALA A 206 35.33 13.54 -10.15
C ALA A 206 36.68 13.13 -10.75
N LEU A 207 37.29 14.03 -11.52
CA LEU A 207 38.74 14.30 -11.63
C LEU A 207 39.02 15.06 -12.93
N GLY A 208 38.69 16.35 -12.93
CA GLY A 208 39.04 17.28 -14.01
C GLY A 208 39.51 18.64 -13.51
N ALA A 209 40.01 18.71 -12.26
CA ALA A 209 40.68 19.90 -11.76
C ALA A 209 42.19 19.79 -11.99
N GLY A 210 42.67 20.50 -13.02
CA GLY A 210 43.97 21.16 -13.00
C GLY A 210 45.21 20.35 -13.39
N VAL A 211 45.69 20.57 -14.61
CA VAL A 211 47.12 20.84 -14.83
C VAL A 211 47.29 22.03 -15.76
N ARG A 212 47.56 23.17 -15.13
CA ARG A 212 48.06 24.40 -15.74
C ARG A 212 49.50 24.14 -16.20
N LYS A 213 49.79 24.14 -17.51
CA LYS A 213 51.18 24.05 -18.00
C LYS A 213 51.68 25.44 -18.41
N LYS A 214 52.73 25.91 -17.72
CA LYS A 214 53.47 27.16 -17.99
C LYS A 214 54.87 26.79 -18.51
N SER A 215 55.39 27.61 -19.44
CA SER A 215 56.74 27.64 -20.05
C SER A 215 57.02 26.50 -21.07
N ARG A 216 57.54 26.77 -22.27
CA ARG A 216 58.65 27.65 -22.66
C ARG A 216 58.31 28.59 -23.82
#